data_AF-A0A969K9U5-F1
#
_entry.id   AF-A0A969K9U5-F1
#
_cell.length_a   1.000
_cell.length_b   1.000
_cell.length_c   1.000
_cell.angle_alpha   90.00
_cell.angle_beta   90.00
_cell.angle_gamma   90.00
#
_symmetry.space_group_name_H-M   'P 1'
#
loop_
_entity.id
_entity.type
_entity.pdbx_description
1 polymer ?
#
loop_
_entity_poly.entity_id
_entity_poly.type
_entity_poly.pdbx_seq_one_letter_code
_entity_poly.pdbx_strand_id
1 'polypeptide(L)'
;MPGLLDIPGVPSPLVAHLYELAAAYYHLEPWRWLYGEHQFEVRYPPDGPSRYVVVLGQPGQFHGLAVCDSLDDLSRVSMLPPEEQSRLLDHFLLFFGEAVETPAGDLEEIAHSGQTMPLHGTFPRFQRKDGEQGPVLPTGEDVSWAEGALAAMVAYVRALKSHPGGGIHPVEMIVPVRVIRGDTEVYIRMPVLP
;
A
#
# COMPACT_ATOMS: atom_id res chain seq x y z
N MET A 1 -7.78 7.48 -19.09
CA MET A 1 -7.73 7.61 -17.62
C MET A 1 -6.31 8.04 -17.29
N PRO A 2 -6.13 9.10 -16.50
CA PRO A 2 -4.80 9.52 -16.10
C PRO A 2 -4.18 8.52 -15.11
N GLY A 3 -2.86 8.43 -15.10
CA GLY A 3 -2.06 7.57 -14.22
C GLY A 3 -1.09 8.33 -13.34
N LEU A 4 -0.18 7.61 -12.68
CA LEU A 4 0.78 8.22 -11.75
C LEU A 4 1.74 9.19 -12.45
N LEU A 5 2.08 8.91 -13.71
CA LEU A 5 2.93 9.79 -14.52
C LEU A 5 2.26 11.11 -14.90
N ASP A 6 0.94 11.21 -14.79
CA ASP A 6 0.20 12.45 -15.03
C ASP A 6 0.19 13.40 -13.81
N ILE A 7 0.70 12.95 -12.65
CA ILE A 7 0.78 13.75 -11.43
C ILE A 7 1.98 14.70 -11.51
N PRO A 8 1.78 16.03 -11.44
CA PRO A 8 2.88 17.00 -11.53
C PRO A 8 3.95 16.76 -10.45
N GLY A 9 5.20 16.67 -10.88
CA GLY A 9 6.35 16.51 -9.98
C GLY A 9 6.65 15.07 -9.55
N VAL A 10 5.86 14.09 -10.00
CA VAL A 10 6.16 12.66 -9.80
C VAL A 10 7.11 12.18 -10.90
N PRO A 11 8.35 11.76 -10.58
CA PRO A 11 9.31 11.32 -11.58
C PRO A 11 9.08 9.85 -11.97
N SER A 12 9.27 9.50 -13.25
CA SER A 12 9.14 8.12 -13.75
C SER A 12 9.91 7.07 -12.93
N PRO A 13 11.17 7.29 -12.49
CA PRO A 13 11.87 6.35 -11.62
C PRO A 13 11.18 6.06 -10.28
N LEU A 14 10.43 7.02 -9.72
CA LEU A 14 9.62 6.79 -8.52
C LEU A 14 8.43 5.88 -8.84
N VAL A 15 7.75 6.12 -9.96
CA VAL A 15 6.61 5.31 -10.41
C VAL A 15 7.05 3.87 -10.68
N ALA A 16 8.16 3.68 -11.40
CA ALA A 16 8.73 2.36 -11.63
C ALA A 16 9.00 1.63 -10.31
N HIS A 17 9.76 2.25 -9.39
CA HIS A 17 10.11 1.65 -8.10
C HIS A 17 8.86 1.31 -7.27
N LEU A 18 7.83 2.16 -7.31
CA LEU A 18 6.58 1.91 -6.61
C LEU A 18 5.87 0.65 -7.15
N TYR A 19 5.91 0.41 -8.46
CA TYR A 19 5.39 -0.82 -9.05
C TYR A 19 6.21 -2.06 -8.71
N GLU A 20 7.54 -1.93 -8.58
CA GLU A 20 8.38 -3.04 -8.08
C GLU A 20 8.01 -3.41 -6.64
N LEU A 21 7.81 -2.40 -5.78
CA LEU A 21 7.38 -2.58 -4.40
C LEU A 21 5.98 -3.21 -4.32
N ALA A 22 5.04 -2.77 -5.16
CA ALA A 22 3.70 -3.34 -5.23
C ALA A 22 3.74 -4.81 -5.68
N ALA A 23 4.58 -5.15 -6.66
CA ALA A 23 4.76 -6.53 -7.11
C ALA A 23 5.39 -7.40 -6.01
N ALA A 24 6.42 -6.90 -5.33
CA ALA A 24 7.02 -7.58 -4.19
C ALA A 24 6.01 -7.80 -3.06
N TYR A 25 5.20 -6.79 -2.74
CA TYR A 25 4.13 -6.89 -1.75
C TYR A 25 3.11 -7.96 -2.14
N TYR A 26 2.67 -7.99 -3.41
CA TYR A 26 1.72 -8.99 -3.89
C TYR A 26 2.27 -10.42 -3.80
N HIS A 27 3.50 -10.65 -4.24
CA HIS A 27 4.15 -11.97 -4.16
C HIS A 27 4.35 -12.48 -2.73
N LEU A 28 4.44 -11.56 -1.77
CA LEU A 28 4.52 -11.96 -0.38
C LEU A 28 3.18 -12.49 0.12
N GLU A 29 2.05 -12.15 -0.52
CA GLU A 29 0.67 -12.50 -0.15
C GLU A 29 0.29 -12.13 1.31
N PRO A 30 0.56 -10.91 1.79
CA PRO A 30 0.42 -10.52 3.21
C PRO A 30 -0.99 -10.74 3.76
N TRP A 31 -2.02 -10.61 2.93
CA TRP A 31 -3.42 -10.90 3.26
C TRP A 31 -3.70 -12.37 3.63
N ARG A 32 -2.71 -13.26 3.56
CA ARG A 32 -2.84 -14.64 4.07
C ARG A 32 -2.58 -14.76 5.56
N TRP A 33 -2.02 -13.74 6.18
CA TRP A 33 -1.71 -13.72 7.61
C TRP A 33 -2.18 -12.44 8.29
N LEU A 34 -2.08 -11.30 7.59
CA LEU A 34 -2.51 -10.00 8.09
C LEU A 34 -3.97 -9.75 7.69
N TYR A 35 -4.83 -9.66 8.70
CA TYR A 35 -6.27 -9.41 8.56
C TYR A 35 -6.73 -8.37 9.57
N GLY A 36 -7.80 -7.63 9.27
CA GLY A 36 -8.70 -6.94 10.21
C GLY A 36 -8.06 -6.26 11.42
N GLU A 37 -7.69 -7.03 12.43
CA GLU A 37 -7.03 -6.65 13.69
C GLU A 37 -5.57 -6.15 13.53
N HIS A 38 -4.92 -6.45 12.41
CA HIS A 38 -3.53 -6.09 12.14
C HIS A 38 -3.43 -4.72 11.46
N GLN A 39 -3.91 -3.67 12.12
CA GLN A 39 -3.74 -2.30 11.60
C GLN A 39 -2.37 -1.74 11.97
N PHE A 40 -1.76 -1.05 11.02
CA PHE A 40 -0.43 -0.47 11.18
C PHE A 40 -0.54 1.05 11.24
N GLU A 41 0.14 1.68 12.18
CA GLU A 41 0.51 3.09 12.08
C GLU A 41 1.83 3.16 11.33
N VAL A 42 1.89 4.00 10.31
CA VAL A 42 3.07 4.20 9.47
C VAL A 42 3.38 5.69 9.42
N ARG A 43 4.62 6.06 9.76
CA ARG A 43 5.14 7.43 9.60
C ARG A 43 6.34 7.40 8.68
N TYR A 44 6.29 8.21 7.63
CA TYR A 44 7.40 8.41 6.73
C TYR A 44 7.51 9.90 6.36
N PRO A 45 8.60 10.59 6.77
CA PRO A 45 9.69 10.11 7.66
C PRO A 45 9.19 9.73 9.07
N PRO A 46 10.02 9.14 9.96
CA PRO A 46 9.58 8.65 11.27
C PRO A 46 8.94 9.71 12.18
N ASP A 47 9.40 10.96 12.06
CA ASP A 47 8.87 12.12 12.78
C ASP A 47 7.73 12.83 12.02
N GLY A 48 7.33 12.26 10.87
CA GLY A 48 6.24 12.76 10.03
C GLY A 48 4.84 12.43 10.56
N PRO A 49 3.79 12.86 9.86
CA PRO A 49 2.43 12.56 10.25
C PRO A 49 2.14 11.06 10.17
N SER A 50 1.34 10.58 11.12
CA SER A 50 0.82 9.22 11.11
C SER A 50 -0.22 9.04 10.03
N ARG A 51 -0.09 7.96 9.26
CA ARG A 51 -1.18 7.40 8.48
C ARG A 51 -1.35 5.93 8.87
N TYR A 52 -2.54 5.39 8.66
CA TYR A 52 -2.91 4.08 9.16
C TYR A 52 -3.20 3.12 8.02
N VAL A 53 -2.55 1.98 8.04
CA VAL A 53 -2.60 0.99 6.96
C VAL A 53 -3.37 -0.23 7.42
N VAL A 54 -4.30 -0.67 6.57
CA VAL A 54 -5.01 -1.95 6.75
C VAL A 54 -4.73 -2.82 5.53
N VAL A 55 -4.30 -4.04 5.78
CA VAL A 55 -4.13 -5.05 4.73
C VAL A 55 -5.50 -5.53 4.28
N LEU A 56 -5.79 -5.37 2.99
CA LEU A 56 -7.04 -5.77 2.40
C LEU A 56 -6.89 -7.10 1.69
N GLY A 57 -7.86 -7.98 1.91
CA GLY A 57 -7.92 -9.27 1.24
C GLY A 57 -8.58 -10.36 2.06
N GLN A 58 -9.44 -11.11 1.40
CA GLN A 58 -9.81 -12.48 1.77
C GLN A 58 -9.44 -13.38 0.58
N PRO A 59 -9.29 -14.70 0.78
CA PRO A 59 -9.20 -15.64 -0.34
C PRO A 59 -10.37 -15.45 -1.31
N GLY A 60 -10.08 -15.14 -2.57
CA GLY A 60 -11.09 -14.92 -3.62
C GLY A 60 -11.74 -13.53 -3.68
N GLN A 61 -11.21 -12.53 -2.95
CA GLN A 61 -11.68 -11.13 -2.98
C GLN A 61 -10.57 -10.14 -3.37
N PHE A 62 -10.89 -8.84 -3.42
CA PHE A 62 -9.94 -7.74 -3.69
C PHE A 62 -8.73 -7.76 -2.75
N HIS A 63 -7.51 -7.69 -3.28
CA HIS A 63 -6.26 -7.61 -2.52
C HIS A 63 -5.67 -6.20 -2.60
N GLY A 64 -5.06 -5.73 -1.51
CA GLY A 64 -4.44 -4.42 -1.50
C GLY A 64 -4.03 -3.88 -0.13
N LEU A 65 -3.89 -2.56 -0.09
CA LEU A 65 -3.63 -1.76 1.10
C LEU A 65 -4.58 -0.56 1.12
N ALA A 66 -5.34 -0.48 2.20
CA ALA A 66 -6.06 0.73 2.59
C ALA A 66 -5.14 1.67 3.35
N VAL A 67 -5.34 2.98 3.19
CA VAL A 67 -4.62 3.98 3.97
C VAL A 67 -5.63 4.96 4.52
N CYS A 68 -5.68 5.13 5.83
CA CYS A 68 -6.50 6.11 6.51
C CYS A 68 -5.61 7.26 6.99
N ASP A 69 -6.02 8.50 6.74
CA ASP A 69 -5.24 9.68 7.15
C ASP A 69 -5.45 10.01 8.65
N SER A 70 -6.47 9.43 9.30
CA SER A 70 -6.75 9.64 10.72
C SER A 70 -7.14 8.35 11.46
N LEU A 71 -7.04 8.39 12.80
CA LEU A 71 -7.54 7.30 13.66
C LEU A 71 -9.05 7.16 13.62
N ASP A 72 -9.77 8.25 13.36
CA ASP A 72 -11.24 8.22 13.23
C ASP A 72 -11.63 7.41 11.99
N ASP A 73 -10.98 7.69 10.85
CA ASP A 73 -11.17 6.92 9.62
C ASP A 73 -10.83 5.44 9.83
N LEU A 74 -9.71 5.15 10.50
CA LEU A 74 -9.32 3.78 10.82
C LEU A 74 -10.38 3.09 11.70
N SER A 75 -10.87 3.78 12.72
CA SER A 75 -11.87 3.24 13.65
C SER A 75 -13.18 2.95 12.93
N ARG A 76 -13.63 3.85 12.05
CA ARG A 76 -14.83 3.67 11.22
C ARG A 76 -14.69 2.45 10.30
N VAL A 77 -13.53 2.29 9.66
CA VAL A 77 -13.24 1.17 8.76
C VAL A 77 -13.17 -0.16 9.52
N SER A 78 -12.56 -0.17 10.69
CA SER A 78 -12.37 -1.38 11.51
C SER A 78 -13.69 -1.95 12.04
N MET A 79 -14.75 -1.13 12.15
CA MET A 79 -16.09 -1.58 12.53
C MET A 79 -16.88 -2.24 11.38
N LEU A 80 -16.38 -2.18 10.15
CA LEU A 80 -17.08 -2.67 8.96
C LEU A 80 -16.61 -4.08 8.57
N PRO A 81 -17.49 -4.90 7.96
CA PRO A 81 -17.07 -6.16 7.35
C PRO A 81 -16.09 -5.92 6.19
N PRO A 82 -15.15 -6.84 5.91
CA PRO A 82 -14.08 -6.64 4.91
C PRO A 82 -14.56 -6.19 3.53
N GLU A 83 -15.71 -6.70 3.08
CA GLU A 83 -16.33 -6.35 1.80
C GLU A 83 -16.79 -4.89 1.71
N GLU A 84 -17.20 -4.30 2.84
CA GLU A 84 -17.64 -2.90 2.93
C GLU A 84 -16.47 -1.95 3.17
N GLN A 85 -15.38 -2.41 3.79
CA GLN A 85 -14.18 -1.60 4.01
C GLN A 85 -13.69 -0.99 2.69
N SER A 86 -13.59 -1.79 1.63
CA SER A 86 -13.14 -1.32 0.31
C SER A 86 -14.03 -0.23 -0.31
N ARG A 87 -15.33 -0.20 0.03
CA ARG A 87 -16.31 0.74 -0.53
C ARG A 87 -16.38 2.05 0.25
N LEU A 88 -16.20 1.98 1.56
CA LEU A 88 -16.36 3.11 2.49
C LEU A 88 -15.04 3.79 2.85
N LEU A 89 -13.90 3.21 2.48
CA LEU A 89 -12.61 3.87 2.60
C LEU A 89 -12.55 5.10 1.70
N ASP A 90 -12.72 6.26 2.32
CA ASP A 90 -12.51 7.56 1.67
C ASP A 90 -11.03 7.79 1.31
N HIS A 91 -10.13 6.91 1.73
CA HIS A 91 -8.72 6.93 1.38
C HIS A 91 -8.23 5.51 1.08
N PHE A 92 -7.88 5.27 -0.18
CA PHE A 92 -7.51 3.95 -0.69
C PHE A 92 -6.31 4.12 -1.60
N LEU A 93 -5.16 3.49 -1.30
CA LEU A 93 -3.90 3.79 -2.00
C LEU A 93 -3.42 2.69 -2.95
N LEU A 94 -3.63 1.40 -2.67
CA LEU A 94 -3.14 0.32 -3.53
C LEU A 94 -4.12 -0.85 -3.63
N PHE A 95 -4.49 -1.24 -4.84
CA PHE A 95 -5.23 -2.47 -5.14
C PHE A 95 -4.70 -3.13 -6.40
N PHE A 96 -5.04 -4.40 -6.57
CA PHE A 96 -4.71 -5.17 -7.76
C PHE A 96 -5.98 -5.43 -8.57
N GLY A 97 -6.00 -4.96 -9.83
CA GLY A 97 -7.15 -5.06 -10.74
C GLY A 97 -6.75 -5.48 -12.15
N GLU A 98 -7.68 -5.48 -13.10
CA GLU A 98 -7.40 -5.92 -14.47
C GLU A 98 -6.64 -4.86 -15.30
N ALA A 99 -6.01 -5.31 -16.39
CA ALA A 99 -5.24 -4.44 -17.31
C ALA A 99 -6.09 -3.28 -17.85
N VAL A 100 -7.34 -3.56 -18.23
CA VAL A 100 -8.28 -2.57 -18.79
C VAL A 100 -8.58 -1.43 -17.81
N GLU A 101 -8.36 -1.68 -16.52
CA GLU A 101 -8.59 -0.72 -15.47
C GLU A 101 -7.31 0.05 -15.08
N THR A 102 -6.17 -0.19 -15.75
CA THR A 102 -4.88 0.46 -15.50
C THR A 102 -4.56 1.46 -16.62
N PRO A 103 -4.10 2.69 -16.31
CA PRO A 103 -3.72 3.68 -17.32
C PRO A 103 -2.62 3.18 -18.26
N ALA A 104 -2.70 3.54 -19.55
CA ALA A 104 -1.75 3.06 -20.55
C ALA A 104 -0.29 3.47 -20.26
N GLY A 105 -0.06 4.71 -19.81
CA GLY A 105 1.28 5.19 -19.44
C GLY A 105 1.87 4.42 -18.25
N ASP A 106 1.02 4.04 -17.30
CA ASP A 106 1.43 3.22 -16.16
C ASP A 106 1.76 1.77 -16.59
N LEU A 107 1.00 1.19 -17.51
CA LEU A 107 1.30 -0.12 -18.10
C LEU A 107 2.62 -0.13 -18.87
N GLU A 108 2.91 0.94 -19.60
CA GLU A 108 4.19 1.12 -20.26
C GLU A 108 5.32 1.19 -19.23
N GLU A 109 5.20 1.99 -18.17
CA GLU A 109 6.23 2.08 -17.12
C GLU A 109 6.44 0.73 -16.40
N ILE A 110 5.37 -0.01 -16.12
CA ILE A 110 5.44 -1.38 -15.60
C ILE A 110 6.24 -2.28 -16.57
N ALA A 111 5.97 -2.20 -17.87
CA ALA A 111 6.71 -2.98 -18.86
C ALA A 111 8.20 -2.58 -18.92
N HIS A 112 8.51 -1.28 -18.81
CA HIS A 112 9.88 -0.77 -18.81
C HIS A 112 10.66 -1.13 -17.54
N SER A 113 9.98 -1.28 -16.39
CA SER A 113 10.61 -1.69 -15.13
C SER A 113 11.15 -3.13 -15.13
N GLY A 114 10.84 -3.93 -16.16
CA GLY A 114 11.30 -5.31 -16.29
C GLY A 114 10.64 -6.28 -15.29
N GLN A 115 9.61 -5.84 -14.57
CA GLN A 115 8.87 -6.66 -13.63
C GLN A 115 8.02 -7.72 -14.35
N THR A 116 7.89 -8.91 -13.75
CA THR A 116 7.05 -9.99 -14.29
C THR A 116 5.59 -9.71 -13.96
N MET A 117 5.01 -8.73 -14.65
CA MET A 117 3.61 -8.35 -14.58
C MET A 117 2.86 -8.81 -15.84
N PRO A 118 1.56 -9.14 -15.78
CA PRO A 118 0.68 -9.11 -14.61
C PRO A 118 0.89 -10.24 -13.61
N LEU A 119 0.50 -9.98 -12.37
CA LEU A 119 0.49 -10.97 -11.30
C LEU A 119 -0.85 -11.69 -11.33
N HIS A 120 -0.89 -12.90 -11.88
CA HIS A 120 -2.13 -13.66 -12.08
C HIS A 120 -3.21 -12.89 -12.88
N GLY A 121 -2.79 -12.10 -13.87
CA GLY A 121 -3.71 -11.26 -14.66
C GLY A 121 -4.09 -9.93 -14.00
N THR A 122 -3.52 -9.62 -12.83
CA THR A 122 -3.76 -8.36 -12.11
C THR A 122 -2.59 -7.39 -12.16
N PHE A 123 -2.91 -6.10 -12.06
CA PHE A 123 -2.00 -4.96 -12.06
C PHE A 123 -2.23 -4.08 -10.84
N PRO A 124 -1.17 -3.61 -10.17
CA PRO A 124 -1.25 -2.64 -9.10
C PRO A 124 -1.81 -1.33 -9.64
N ARG A 125 -2.73 -0.75 -8.87
CA ARG A 125 -3.32 0.54 -9.12
C ARG A 125 -3.22 1.38 -7.88
N PHE A 126 -2.75 2.59 -8.10
CA PHE A 126 -2.69 3.61 -7.08
C PHE A 126 -3.81 4.60 -7.31
N GLN A 127 -4.63 4.78 -6.30
CA GLN A 127 -5.79 5.64 -6.37
C GLN A 127 -5.84 6.50 -5.12
N ARG A 128 -6.73 7.48 -5.11
CA ARG A 128 -7.27 8.06 -3.91
C ARG A 128 -8.78 8.13 -4.09
N LYS A 129 -9.54 7.99 -3.01
CA LYS A 129 -10.96 8.32 -3.03
C LYS A 129 -11.10 9.70 -2.40
N ASP A 130 -12.10 10.46 -2.79
CA ASP A 130 -12.44 11.72 -2.12
C ASP A 130 -13.94 11.75 -1.84
N GLY A 131 -14.33 11.11 -0.74
CA GLY A 131 -15.72 11.02 -0.30
C GLY A 131 -16.69 10.61 -1.41
N GLU A 132 -17.68 11.46 -1.67
CA GLU A 132 -18.72 11.25 -2.70
C GLU A 132 -18.26 11.52 -4.14
N GLN A 133 -17.09 12.15 -4.35
CA GLN A 133 -16.62 12.51 -5.69
C GLN A 133 -16.03 11.31 -6.46
N GLY A 134 -15.87 10.16 -5.78
CA GLY A 134 -15.40 8.94 -6.40
C GLY A 134 -13.87 8.87 -6.55
N PRO A 135 -13.37 8.12 -7.54
CA PRO A 135 -11.94 7.99 -7.82
C PRO A 135 -11.28 9.31 -8.19
N VAL A 136 -10.21 9.67 -7.49
CA VAL A 136 -9.29 10.75 -7.87
C VAL A 136 -7.85 10.23 -7.92
N LEU A 137 -6.97 10.97 -8.61
CA LEU A 137 -5.54 10.65 -8.57
C LEU A 137 -4.98 10.91 -7.17
N PRO A 138 -4.02 10.10 -6.71
CA PRO A 138 -3.25 10.45 -5.52
C PRO A 138 -2.44 11.74 -5.75
N THR A 139 -2.08 12.41 -4.66
CA THR A 139 -1.19 13.57 -4.71
C THR A 139 0.27 13.14 -4.82
N GLY A 140 1.18 14.05 -5.20
CA GLY A 140 2.62 13.75 -5.18
C GLY A 140 3.15 13.40 -3.78
N GLU A 141 2.53 13.94 -2.72
CA GLU A 141 2.82 13.55 -1.33
C GLU A 141 2.38 12.12 -1.05
N ASP A 142 1.18 11.73 -1.51
CA ASP A 142 0.69 10.36 -1.39
C ASP A 142 1.63 9.38 -2.08
N VAL A 143 2.09 9.68 -3.30
CA VAL A 143 3.03 8.83 -4.05
C VAL A 143 4.37 8.72 -3.34
N SER A 144 4.89 9.83 -2.82
CA SER A 144 6.16 9.83 -2.07
C SER A 144 6.03 9.05 -0.76
N TRP A 145 4.90 9.20 -0.07
CA TRP A 145 4.61 8.46 1.15
C TRP A 145 4.43 6.96 0.89
N ALA A 146 3.75 6.61 -0.22
CA ALA A 146 3.49 5.24 -0.66
C ALA A 146 4.78 4.44 -0.84
N GLU A 147 5.81 5.06 -1.39
CA GLU A 147 7.11 4.42 -1.62
C GLU A 147 7.74 3.95 -0.31
N GLY A 148 7.87 4.83 0.68
CA GLY A 148 8.42 4.48 1.99
C GLY A 148 7.54 3.47 2.71
N ALA A 149 6.23 3.69 2.73
CA ALA A 149 5.27 2.80 3.38
C ALA A 149 5.31 1.38 2.79
N LEU A 150 5.25 1.24 1.46
CA LEU A 150 5.30 -0.07 0.81
C LEU A 150 6.65 -0.76 1.03
N ALA A 151 7.76 -0.03 0.97
CA ALA A 151 9.07 -0.60 1.26
C ALA A 151 9.14 -1.17 2.68
N ALA A 152 8.60 -0.44 3.66
CA ALA A 152 8.55 -0.89 5.05
C ALA A 152 7.64 -2.10 5.23
N MET A 153 6.45 -2.10 4.60
CA MET A 153 5.53 -3.24 4.64
C MET A 153 6.15 -4.49 4.00
N VAL A 154 6.82 -4.35 2.85
CA VAL A 154 7.54 -5.46 2.19
C VAL A 154 8.64 -6.01 3.10
N ALA A 155 9.43 -5.14 3.73
CA ALA A 155 10.48 -5.55 4.66
C ALA A 155 9.91 -6.27 5.89
N TYR A 156 8.85 -5.72 6.50
CA TYR A 156 8.17 -6.32 7.63
C TYR A 156 7.62 -7.72 7.30
N VAL A 157 6.88 -7.85 6.19
CA VAL A 157 6.28 -9.14 5.81
C VAL A 157 7.35 -10.19 5.47
N ARG A 158 8.48 -9.79 4.86
CA ARG A 158 9.62 -10.70 4.66
C ARG A 158 10.17 -11.19 5.99
N ALA A 159 10.40 -10.29 6.95
CA ALA A 159 10.91 -10.66 8.27
C ALA A 159 9.95 -11.60 9.01
N LEU A 160 8.64 -11.33 8.94
CA LEU A 160 7.59 -12.18 9.50
C LEU A 160 7.64 -13.61 8.92
N LYS A 161 7.74 -13.74 7.59
CA LYS A 161 7.81 -15.06 6.90
C LYS A 161 9.10 -15.83 7.21
N SER A 162 10.18 -15.14 7.56
CA SER A 162 11.46 -15.77 7.90
C SER A 162 11.59 -16.13 9.38
N HIS A 163 10.66 -15.71 10.25
CA HIS A 163 10.77 -15.93 11.70
C HIS A 163 10.38 -17.37 12.09
N PRO A 164 11.29 -18.17 12.67
CA PRO A 164 10.97 -19.51 13.14
C PRO A 164 10.06 -19.43 14.37
N GLY A 165 8.84 -19.99 14.28
CA GLY A 165 7.87 -19.99 15.38
C GLY A 165 6.52 -19.35 15.04
N GLY A 166 6.41 -18.67 13.88
CA GLY A 166 5.15 -18.35 13.22
C GLY A 166 4.07 -17.72 14.11
N GLY A 167 4.20 -16.43 14.39
CA GLY A 167 3.18 -15.67 15.10
C GLY A 167 3.22 -14.21 14.68
N ILE A 168 2.05 -13.60 14.52
CA ILE A 168 1.97 -12.15 14.39
C ILE A 168 1.95 -11.59 15.81
N HIS A 169 2.93 -10.73 16.10
CA HIS A 169 3.10 -10.13 17.41
C HIS A 169 2.99 -8.61 17.31
N PRO A 170 2.54 -7.94 18.38
CA PRO A 170 2.63 -6.50 18.44
C PRO A 170 4.06 -6.03 18.16
N VAL A 171 4.19 -5.00 17.34
CA VAL A 171 5.45 -4.42 16.91
C VAL A 171 5.42 -2.92 17.07
N GLU A 172 6.54 -2.36 17.49
CA GLU A 172 6.84 -0.94 17.40
C GLU A 172 8.32 -0.82 17.03
N MET A 173 8.61 -0.36 15.82
CA MET A 173 9.98 -0.34 15.31
C MET A 173 10.22 0.71 14.24
N ILE A 174 11.49 1.05 14.06
CA ILE A 174 12.00 1.77 12.90
C ILE A 174 12.51 0.74 11.89
N VAL A 175 12.00 0.80 10.66
CA VAL A 175 12.38 -0.08 9.56
C VAL A 175 13.31 0.70 8.63
N PRO A 176 14.58 0.28 8.48
CA PRO A 176 15.44 0.84 7.45
C PRO A 176 14.96 0.34 6.09
N VAL A 177 14.75 1.27 5.16
CA VAL A 177 14.27 0.99 3.81
C VAL A 177 15.08 1.76 2.77
N ARG A 178 15.10 1.25 1.55
CA ARG A 178 15.68 1.95 0.41
C ARG A 178 14.57 2.51 -0.46
N VAL A 179 14.61 3.81 -0.70
CA VAL A 179 13.75 4.54 -1.62
C VAL A 179 14.58 5.08 -2.79
N ILE A 180 13.94 5.64 -3.82
CA ILE A 180 14.62 6.18 -5.00
C ILE A 180 15.61 7.29 -4.64
N ARG A 181 15.35 8.03 -3.55
CA ARG A 181 16.20 9.10 -3.03
C ARG A 181 17.36 8.62 -2.16
N GLY A 182 17.44 7.33 -1.85
CA GLY A 182 18.49 6.73 -1.01
C GLY A 182 17.93 5.91 0.15
N ASP A 183 18.81 5.58 1.09
CA ASP A 183 18.43 4.86 2.30
C ASP A 183 17.74 5.81 3.30
N THR A 184 16.69 5.32 3.96
CA THR A 184 15.86 6.08 4.89
C THR A 184 15.21 5.15 5.91
N GLU A 185 14.39 5.72 6.78
CA GLU A 185 13.75 5.03 7.90
C GLU A 185 12.25 5.28 7.89
N VAL A 186 11.48 4.27 8.28
CA VAL A 186 10.02 4.34 8.40
C VAL A 186 9.63 3.80 9.76
N TYR A 187 8.83 4.55 10.50
CA TYR A 187 8.25 4.06 11.76
C TYR A 187 7.03 3.20 11.44
N ILE A 188 6.95 2.01 12.06
CA ILE A 188 5.77 1.16 12.04
C ILE A 188 5.37 0.75 13.46
N ARG A 189 4.05 0.73 13.72
CA ARG A 189 3.47 0.18 14.96
C ARG A 189 2.20 -0.62 14.66
N MET A 190 2.03 -1.79 15.27
CA MET A 190 0.83 -2.64 15.14
C MET A 190 0.62 -3.46 16.43
N PRO A 191 -0.63 -3.69 16.88
CA PRO A 191 -1.85 -3.08 16.37
C PRO A 191 -1.96 -1.62 16.82
N VAL A 192 -2.74 -0.83 16.08
CA VAL A 192 -3.01 0.58 16.42
C VAL A 192 -4.14 0.70 17.42
N LEU A 193 -5.21 -0.07 17.21
CA LEU A 193 -6.36 -0.15 18.09
C LEU A 193 -6.19 -1.34 19.04
N PRO A 194 -6.64 -1.21 20.31
CA PRO A 194 -6.56 -2.28 21.31
C PRO A 194 -7.56 -3.42 21.07
#